data_AF-X1LHK7-F1
#
_entry.id   AF-X1LHK7-F1
#
_cell.length_a   1.000
_cell.length_b   1.000
_cell.length_c   1.000
_cell.angle_alpha   90.00
_cell.angle_beta   90.00
_cell.angle_gamma   90.00
#
_symmetry.space_group_name_H-M   'P 1'
#
loop_
_entity.id
_entity.type
_entity.pdbx_description
1 polymer ?
#
loop_
_entity_poly.entity_id
_entity_poly.type
_entity_poly.pdbx_seq_one_letter_code
_entity_poly.pdbx_strand_id
1 'polypeptide(L)'
;PVNLNDCSRFLALTIEARYAAGATQGIKVHVITSIGNADGGTHTGADGVAQLLDANAHFRVPDGLVGLTVVNETDGSSGVITANTETTVTAVLVGGTDNLWDTDDTYYITGGGYDTEDFDTWEPEFTADTFVRQTKVYDPDPVFMKVLIQNLDPAKDVTDVSVLFTYENR
;
A
#
# COMPACT_ATOMS: atom_id res chain seq x y z
N PRO A 1 -10.69 -2.14 37.60
CA PRO A 1 -9.59 -1.42 36.90
C PRO A 1 -8.93 -2.35 35.88
N VAL A 2 -9.09 -2.07 34.58
CA VAL A 2 -8.41 -2.82 33.52
C VAL A 2 -6.98 -2.27 33.43
N ASN A 3 -6.00 -3.12 33.73
CA ASN A 3 -4.58 -2.78 33.62
C ASN A 3 -4.18 -2.80 32.14
N LEU A 4 -3.84 -1.63 31.58
CA LEU A 4 -3.49 -1.47 30.16
C LEU A 4 -2.02 -1.82 29.85
N ASN A 5 -1.25 -2.26 30.84
CA ASN A 5 0.18 -2.55 30.69
C ASN A 5 0.52 -4.04 30.50
N ASP A 6 -0.45 -4.96 30.61
CA ASP A 6 -0.20 -6.42 30.59
C ASP A 6 -0.85 -7.18 29.41
N CYS A 7 -1.43 -6.51 28.42
CA CYS A 7 -2.13 -7.18 27.32
C CYS A 7 -1.29 -7.20 26.04
N SER A 8 -1.09 -8.39 25.46
CA SER A 8 -0.82 -8.52 24.03
C SER A 8 -1.96 -7.81 23.28
N ARG A 9 -1.67 -6.60 22.81
CA ARG A 9 -2.59 -5.81 22.00
C ARG A 9 -2.73 -6.53 20.67
N PHE A 10 -3.94 -6.83 20.20
CA PHE A 10 -4.17 -7.32 18.84
C PHE A 10 -5.00 -6.29 18.07
N LEU A 11 -4.79 -6.16 16.75
CA LEU A 11 -5.68 -5.41 15.88
C LEU A 11 -6.50 -6.36 15.01
N ALA A 12 -7.80 -6.31 15.14
CA ALA A 12 -8.72 -7.01 14.24
C ALA A 12 -9.14 -6.08 13.10
N LEU A 13 -8.89 -6.52 11.87
CA LEU A 13 -9.40 -5.91 10.64
C LEU A 13 -10.57 -6.74 10.14
N THR A 14 -11.76 -6.16 10.16
CA THR A 14 -12.97 -6.76 9.58
C THR A 14 -13.33 -6.06 8.29
N ILE A 15 -13.58 -6.86 7.26
CA ILE A 15 -14.08 -6.42 5.96
C ILE A 15 -15.49 -6.94 5.76
N GLU A 16 -16.37 -6.02 5.42
CA GLU A 16 -17.75 -6.27 5.07
C GLU A 16 -17.98 -5.78 3.64
N ALA A 17 -18.48 -6.65 2.75
CA ALA A 17 -18.68 -6.31 1.35
C ALA A 17 -19.97 -6.92 0.78
N ARG A 18 -20.65 -6.17 -0.09
CA ARG A 18 -21.77 -6.66 -0.92
C ARG A 18 -21.42 -6.56 -2.40
N TYR A 19 -21.49 -7.69 -3.08
CA TYR A 19 -21.19 -7.82 -4.51
C TYR A 19 -22.45 -7.79 -5.37
N ALA A 20 -22.35 -7.25 -6.59
CA ALA A 20 -23.44 -7.28 -7.55
C ALA A 20 -23.84 -8.72 -7.93
N ALA A 21 -25.11 -8.96 -8.28
CA ALA A 21 -25.65 -10.27 -8.60
C ALA A 21 -25.04 -10.98 -9.83
N GLY A 22 -24.18 -10.30 -10.58
CA GLY A 22 -23.41 -10.85 -11.71
C GLY A 22 -21.91 -10.73 -11.54
N ALA A 23 -21.42 -10.48 -10.32
CA ALA A 23 -20.00 -10.54 -10.02
C ALA A 23 -19.47 -11.96 -10.17
N THR A 24 -18.27 -12.07 -10.70
CA THR A 24 -17.54 -13.34 -10.88
C THR A 24 -16.32 -13.43 -9.96
N GLN A 25 -15.91 -12.31 -9.38
CA GLN A 25 -14.81 -12.19 -8.43
C GLN A 25 -15.17 -11.21 -7.32
N GLY A 26 -14.47 -11.32 -6.19
CA GLY A 26 -14.68 -10.48 -5.01
C GLY A 26 -13.76 -9.27 -4.94
N ILE A 27 -13.33 -8.94 -3.73
CA ILE A 27 -12.31 -7.92 -3.47
C ILE A 27 -11.02 -8.57 -2.99
N LYS A 28 -9.93 -7.81 -3.08
CA LYS A 28 -8.66 -8.10 -2.41
C LYS A 28 -8.37 -7.00 -1.40
N VAL A 29 -7.89 -7.43 -0.25
CA VAL A 29 -7.54 -6.57 0.88
C VAL A 29 -6.03 -6.51 0.95
N HIS A 30 -5.52 -5.31 0.80
CA HIS A 30 -4.11 -4.96 0.90
C HIS A 30 -3.90 -4.31 2.25
N VAL A 31 -3.19 -4.97 3.15
CA VAL A 31 -2.76 -4.41 4.44
C VAL A 31 -1.35 -3.91 4.25
N ILE A 32 -1.19 -2.60 4.34
CA ILE A 32 0.05 -1.89 4.08
C ILE A 32 0.55 -1.36 5.42
N THR A 33 1.80 -1.68 5.76
CA THR A 33 2.44 -1.21 6.99
C THR A 33 3.88 -0.83 6.68
N SER A 34 4.47 0.00 7.53
CA SER A 34 5.91 0.24 7.48
C SER A 34 6.58 -0.31 8.71
N ILE A 35 7.03 -1.55 8.59
CA ILE A 35 7.85 -2.20 9.62
C ILE A 35 9.17 -1.42 9.80
N GLY A 36 9.73 -0.88 8.71
CA GLY A 36 10.98 -0.12 8.72
C GLY A 36 10.82 1.37 8.99
N ASN A 37 9.59 1.89 9.09
CA ASN A 37 9.31 3.33 9.12
C ASN A 37 9.99 4.07 7.93
N ALA A 38 10.04 3.40 6.78
CA ALA A 38 10.64 3.90 5.55
C ALA A 38 9.55 4.20 4.51
N ASP A 39 9.65 5.36 3.87
CA ASP A 39 8.78 5.81 2.76
C ASP A 39 9.36 5.31 1.42
N GLY A 40 9.84 4.07 1.38
CA GLY A 40 10.75 3.57 0.35
C GLY A 40 10.43 2.17 -0.14
N GLY A 41 11.14 1.76 -1.18
CA GLY A 41 10.93 0.49 -1.87
C GLY A 41 12.07 0.21 -2.84
N THR A 42 11.81 -0.67 -3.81
CA THR A 42 12.80 -1.06 -4.81
C THR A 42 12.25 -0.84 -6.22
N HIS A 43 13.05 -0.26 -7.12
CA HIS A 43 12.71 -0.15 -8.53
C HIS A 43 12.69 -1.54 -9.16
N THR A 44 11.53 -1.90 -9.69
CA THR A 44 11.24 -3.18 -10.36
C THR A 44 11.17 -3.05 -11.88
N GLY A 45 11.39 -1.84 -12.40
CA GLY A 45 11.44 -1.57 -13.84
C GLY A 45 12.74 -2.00 -14.50
N ALA A 46 12.90 -1.67 -15.78
CA ALA A 46 14.11 -1.92 -16.54
C ALA A 46 15.23 -0.92 -16.19
N ASP A 47 16.46 -1.24 -16.64
CA ASP A 47 17.65 -0.40 -16.46
C ASP A 47 17.65 0.88 -17.29
N GLY A 48 18.31 1.91 -16.77
CA GLY A 48 18.58 3.18 -17.44
C GLY A 48 17.33 3.99 -17.78
N VAL A 49 16.25 3.86 -16.99
CA VAL A 49 14.98 4.52 -17.26
C VAL A 49 14.81 5.79 -16.44
N ALA A 50 14.08 6.77 -16.99
CA ALA A 50 13.84 8.06 -16.33
C ALA A 50 12.69 8.04 -15.31
N GLN A 51 11.93 6.95 -15.22
CA GLN A 51 10.75 6.82 -14.38
C GLN A 51 10.93 5.66 -13.41
N LEU A 52 10.68 5.93 -12.13
CA LEU A 52 10.61 4.89 -11.11
C LEU A 52 9.35 4.04 -11.36
N LEU A 53 9.53 2.73 -11.41
CA LEU A 53 8.45 1.73 -11.42
C LEU A 53 8.70 0.76 -10.28
N ASP A 54 7.79 0.75 -9.32
CA ASP A 54 7.72 -0.26 -8.27
C ASP A 54 6.37 -0.97 -8.39
N ALA A 55 6.39 -2.19 -8.94
CA ALA A 55 5.20 -2.98 -9.21
C ALA A 55 4.50 -3.48 -7.93
N ASN A 56 5.19 -3.45 -6.79
CA ASN A 56 4.65 -3.81 -5.48
C ASN A 56 4.17 -2.58 -4.70
N ALA A 57 4.46 -1.37 -5.19
CA ALA A 57 4.04 -0.15 -4.54
C ALA A 57 2.54 0.14 -4.67
N HIS A 58 1.99 0.76 -3.63
CA HIS A 58 0.64 1.29 -3.51
C HIS A 58 0.70 2.77 -3.15
N PHE A 59 1.36 3.54 -4.03
CA PHE A 59 1.53 4.99 -3.89
C PHE A 59 0.19 5.72 -3.77
N ARG A 60 0.24 6.87 -3.11
CA ARG A 60 -0.94 7.73 -2.90
C ARG A 60 -1.41 8.28 -4.25
N VAL A 61 -2.59 7.86 -4.68
CA VAL A 61 -3.21 8.31 -5.92
C VAL A 61 -4.55 9.02 -5.70
N PRO A 62 -4.93 9.94 -6.60
CA PRO A 62 -4.08 10.52 -7.67
C PRO A 62 -3.13 11.61 -7.13
N ASP A 63 -1.94 11.72 -7.72
CA ASP A 63 -0.94 12.80 -7.51
C ASP A 63 -0.59 13.13 -6.04
N GLY A 64 -0.77 12.17 -5.13
CA GLY A 64 -0.57 12.38 -3.70
C GLY A 64 0.89 12.58 -3.28
N LEU A 65 1.82 12.39 -4.21
CA LEU A 65 3.26 12.54 -4.01
C LEU A 65 3.85 13.76 -4.74
N VAL A 66 3.05 14.46 -5.56
CA VAL A 66 3.53 15.60 -6.36
C VAL A 66 4.05 16.71 -5.45
N GLY A 67 5.24 17.22 -5.77
CA GLY A 67 5.94 18.25 -4.99
C GLY A 67 6.83 17.72 -3.86
N LEU A 68 6.76 16.41 -3.56
CA LEU A 68 7.73 15.76 -2.67
C LEU A 68 9.03 15.42 -3.42
N THR A 69 10.06 15.01 -2.68
CA THR A 69 11.34 14.58 -3.27
C THR A 69 11.47 13.06 -3.19
N VAL A 70 11.73 12.43 -4.34
CA VAL A 70 12.18 11.05 -4.44
C VAL A 70 13.71 11.01 -4.50
N VAL A 71 14.30 10.04 -3.81
CA VAL A 71 15.75 9.81 -3.75
C VAL A 71 16.03 8.41 -4.27
N ASN A 72 16.93 8.29 -5.26
CA ASN A 72 17.55 7.02 -5.64
C ASN A 72 18.77 6.83 -4.72
N GLU A 73 18.66 5.94 -3.74
CA GLU A 73 19.73 5.72 -2.76
C GLU A 73 20.95 5.05 -3.36
N THR A 74 20.75 4.17 -4.35
CA THR A 74 21.84 3.46 -5.02
C THR A 74 22.73 4.42 -5.80
N ASP A 75 22.12 5.29 -6.59
CA ASP A 75 22.83 6.27 -7.43
C ASP A 75 23.25 7.53 -6.65
N GLY A 76 22.56 7.82 -5.55
CA GLY A 76 22.71 9.06 -4.77
C GLY A 76 22.05 10.27 -5.42
N SER A 77 21.24 10.09 -6.47
CA SER A 77 20.49 11.15 -7.12
C SER A 77 19.13 11.38 -6.47
N SER A 78 18.53 12.55 -6.75
CA SER A 78 17.18 12.89 -6.26
C SER A 78 16.47 13.84 -7.21
N GLY A 79 15.14 13.91 -7.10
CA GLY A 79 14.32 14.78 -7.94
C GLY A 79 12.98 15.11 -7.30
N VAL A 80 12.41 16.26 -7.69
CA VAL A 80 11.06 16.65 -7.28
C VAL A 80 10.04 15.90 -8.13
N ILE A 81 9.08 15.26 -7.47
CA ILE A 81 8.02 14.47 -8.11
C ILE A 81 7.05 15.41 -8.82
N THR A 82 6.81 15.12 -10.10
CA THR A 82 5.92 15.89 -10.98
C THR A 82 4.63 15.16 -11.33
N ALA A 83 4.62 13.83 -11.20
CA ALA A 83 3.44 12.98 -11.37
C ALA A 83 3.69 11.64 -10.69
N ASN A 84 2.62 10.99 -10.23
CA ASN A 84 2.69 9.59 -9.79
C ASN A 84 1.41 8.83 -10.14
N THR A 85 1.56 7.55 -10.45
CA THR A 85 0.45 6.58 -10.47
C THR A 85 0.51 5.73 -9.20
N GLU A 86 -0.22 4.62 -9.15
CA GLU A 86 -0.18 3.69 -8.01
C GLU A 86 1.20 3.03 -7.87
N THR A 87 1.90 2.81 -8.98
CA THR A 87 3.16 2.07 -9.04
C THR A 87 4.30 2.84 -9.71
N THR A 88 4.07 4.07 -10.18
CA THR A 88 5.12 4.86 -10.85
C THR A 88 5.27 6.24 -10.25
N VAL A 89 6.51 6.75 -10.28
CA VAL A 89 6.86 8.12 -9.89
C VAL A 89 7.69 8.76 -10.99
N THR A 90 7.32 9.98 -11.38
CA THR A 90 8.02 10.75 -12.41
C THR A 90 8.72 11.94 -11.77
N ALA A 91 10.05 11.94 -11.81
CA ALA A 91 10.90 13.03 -11.36
C ALA A 91 12.14 13.12 -12.25
N VAL A 92 12.67 14.33 -12.46
CA VAL A 92 13.98 14.50 -13.09
C VAL A 92 15.03 14.36 -12.00
N LEU A 93 15.80 13.26 -12.04
CA LEU A 93 16.87 13.01 -11.09
C LEU A 93 18.11 13.82 -11.42
N VAL A 94 18.78 14.32 -10.39
CA VAL A 94 20.06 15.04 -10.47
C VAL A 94 20.93 14.75 -9.25
N GLY A 95 22.25 14.94 -9.40
CA GLY A 95 23.22 14.89 -8.30
C GLY A 95 23.88 13.54 -8.03
N GLY A 96 23.45 12.47 -8.71
CA GLY A 96 24.03 11.13 -8.62
C GLY A 96 25.03 10.82 -9.73
N THR A 97 25.43 9.54 -9.80
CA THR A 97 26.40 8.99 -10.74
C THR A 97 25.83 8.93 -12.17
N ASP A 98 24.63 8.39 -12.34
CA ASP A 98 23.95 8.25 -13.65
C ASP A 98 22.67 9.09 -13.77
N ASN A 99 22.01 9.40 -12.65
CA ASN A 99 20.71 10.10 -12.59
C ASN A 99 19.58 9.40 -13.35
N LEU A 100 19.61 8.07 -13.36
CA LEU A 100 18.56 7.20 -13.91
C LEU A 100 18.12 6.19 -12.84
N TRP A 101 17.12 5.38 -13.18
CA TRP A 101 16.71 4.23 -12.39
C TRP A 101 17.21 2.96 -13.07
N ASP A 102 17.91 2.14 -12.30
CA ASP A 102 18.31 0.79 -12.66
C ASP A 102 17.53 -0.25 -11.87
N THR A 103 17.35 -1.45 -12.45
CA THR A 103 16.67 -2.57 -11.78
C THR A 103 17.34 -2.82 -10.43
N ASP A 104 16.51 -3.03 -9.40
CA ASP A 104 16.94 -3.24 -8.01
C ASP A 104 17.48 -1.98 -7.29
N ASP A 105 17.36 -0.78 -7.88
CA ASP A 105 17.64 0.45 -7.15
C ASP A 105 16.71 0.64 -5.96
N THR A 106 17.28 0.93 -4.78
CA THR A 106 16.49 1.26 -3.60
C THR A 106 16.17 2.75 -3.59
N TYR A 107 14.95 3.09 -3.16
CA TYR A 107 14.51 4.48 -3.09
C TYR A 107 13.78 4.80 -1.80
N TYR A 108 13.69 6.10 -1.49
CA TYR A 108 12.69 6.62 -0.55
C TYR A 108 12.13 7.96 -1.01
N ILE A 109 10.94 8.30 -0.50
CA ILE A 109 10.24 9.55 -0.79
C ILE A 109 10.10 10.35 0.49
N THR A 110 10.76 11.50 0.55
CA THR A 110 10.68 12.37 1.73
C THR A 110 9.28 12.94 1.92
N GLY A 111 8.68 12.65 3.09
CA GLY A 111 7.35 13.16 3.44
C GLY A 111 6.21 12.45 2.70
N GLY A 112 6.48 11.33 2.03
CA GLY A 112 5.46 10.51 1.36
C GLY A 112 4.54 9.79 2.35
N GLY A 113 5.01 9.62 3.59
CA GLY A 113 4.39 8.73 4.56
C GLY A 113 4.70 7.28 4.22
N TYR A 114 4.55 6.41 5.21
CA TYR A 114 5.18 5.10 5.23
C TYR A 114 4.50 4.00 4.36
N ASP A 115 3.93 4.37 3.21
CA ASP A 115 2.97 3.56 2.46
C ASP A 115 3.47 3.18 1.06
N THR A 116 4.32 2.17 0.94
CA THR A 116 4.71 1.64 -0.39
C THR A 116 4.21 0.21 -0.59
N GLU A 117 4.59 -0.78 0.20
CA GLU A 117 4.30 -2.18 -0.14
C GLU A 117 3.27 -2.88 0.77
N ASP A 118 2.69 -3.98 0.27
CA ASP A 118 1.85 -4.88 1.05
C ASP A 118 2.64 -5.57 2.17
N PHE A 119 2.18 -5.42 3.41
CA PHE A 119 2.58 -6.27 4.52
C PHE A 119 1.87 -7.63 4.48
N ASP A 120 0.59 -7.61 4.13
CA ASP A 120 -0.24 -8.80 4.00
C ASP A 120 -1.35 -8.56 2.98
N THR A 121 -1.68 -9.60 2.23
CA THR A 121 -2.70 -9.54 1.19
C THR A 121 -3.63 -10.74 1.36
N TRP A 122 -4.94 -10.49 1.31
CA TRP A 122 -5.91 -11.57 1.41
C TRP A 122 -7.20 -11.26 0.66
N GLU A 123 -7.87 -12.33 0.23
CA GLU A 123 -9.15 -12.27 -0.46
C GLU A 123 -10.23 -12.76 0.52
N PRO A 124 -11.18 -11.90 0.95
CA PRO A 124 -12.34 -12.35 1.68
C PRO A 124 -13.12 -13.39 0.88
N GLU A 125 -13.90 -14.23 1.57
CA GLU A 125 -14.83 -15.13 0.89
C GLU A 125 -15.71 -14.37 -0.12
N PHE A 126 -16.06 -15.06 -1.21
CA PHE A 126 -16.83 -14.47 -2.29
C PHE A 126 -18.08 -15.29 -2.56
N THR A 127 -19.22 -14.62 -2.59
CA THR A 127 -20.48 -15.15 -3.09
C THR A 127 -21.28 -14.00 -3.68
N ALA A 128 -21.65 -14.12 -4.96
CA ALA A 128 -22.43 -13.10 -5.65
C ALA A 128 -23.78 -12.87 -4.96
N ASP A 129 -24.29 -11.64 -5.06
CA ASP A 129 -25.56 -11.18 -4.46
C ASP A 129 -25.68 -11.39 -2.94
N THR A 130 -24.57 -11.62 -2.26
CA THR A 130 -24.53 -11.95 -0.83
C THR A 130 -23.65 -10.94 -0.09
N PHE A 131 -23.92 -10.78 1.19
CA PHE A 131 -23.08 -10.02 2.10
C PHE A 131 -22.05 -10.94 2.73
N VAL A 132 -20.77 -10.57 2.62
CA VAL A 132 -19.67 -11.29 3.26
C VAL A 132 -19.08 -10.44 4.37
N ARG A 133 -18.75 -11.08 5.50
CA ARG A 133 -18.00 -10.50 6.61
C ARG A 133 -16.87 -11.42 6.99
N GLN A 134 -15.63 -10.93 6.94
CA GLN A 134 -14.46 -11.69 7.35
C GLN A 134 -13.51 -10.83 8.19
N THR A 135 -12.92 -11.44 9.21
CA THR A 135 -11.98 -10.78 10.14
C THR A 135 -10.63 -11.45 10.09
N LYS A 136 -9.57 -10.66 9.96
CA LYS A 136 -8.18 -11.10 10.16
C LYS A 136 -7.58 -10.34 11.35
N VAL A 137 -6.80 -11.04 12.17
CA VAL A 137 -6.20 -10.49 13.40
C VAL A 137 -4.70 -10.37 13.20
N TYR A 138 -4.17 -9.20 13.52
CA TYR A 138 -2.75 -8.86 13.44
C TYR A 138 -2.19 -8.61 14.84
N ASP A 139 -0.94 -9.00 15.05
CA ASP A 139 -0.13 -8.51 16.18
C ASP A 139 0.37 -7.11 15.78
N PRO A 140 -0.13 -6.03 16.39
CA PRO A 140 0.17 -4.63 16.09
C PRO A 140 1.51 -4.27 16.75
N ASP A 141 2.55 -4.97 16.32
CA ASP A 141 3.89 -4.43 16.22
C ASP A 141 4.19 -4.20 14.72
N PRO A 142 3.31 -3.43 14.06
CA PRO A 142 3.71 -2.09 13.61
C PRO A 142 2.77 -0.94 14.05
N VAL A 143 3.31 0.28 14.08
CA VAL A 143 2.70 1.52 14.61
C VAL A 143 1.66 2.15 13.65
N PHE A 144 1.69 1.79 12.36
CA PHE A 144 0.83 2.34 11.33
C PHE A 144 0.30 1.25 10.41
N MET A 145 -1.00 1.29 10.13
CA MET A 145 -1.68 0.38 9.18
C MET A 145 -2.53 1.22 8.22
N LYS A 146 -2.34 0.96 6.93
CA LYS A 146 -3.20 1.41 5.84
C LYS A 146 -3.89 0.18 5.26
N VAL A 147 -5.14 0.34 4.85
CA VAL A 147 -5.89 -0.70 4.14
C VAL A 147 -6.33 -0.16 2.80
N LEU A 148 -5.99 -0.89 1.74
CA LEU A 148 -6.47 -0.66 0.38
C LEU A 148 -7.39 -1.82 -0.01
N ILE A 149 -8.53 -1.48 -0.62
CA ILE A 149 -9.51 -2.45 -1.11
C ILE A 149 -9.51 -2.41 -2.63
N GLN A 150 -9.07 -3.50 -3.24
CA GLN A 150 -9.04 -3.67 -4.69
C GLN A 150 -10.25 -4.46 -5.16
N ASN A 151 -10.99 -3.94 -6.14
CA ASN A 151 -12.05 -4.68 -6.82
C ASN A 151 -11.44 -5.63 -7.87
N LEU A 152 -11.63 -6.95 -7.73
CA LEU A 152 -11.12 -7.94 -8.67
C LEU A 152 -12.05 -8.16 -9.87
N ASP A 153 -13.28 -7.65 -9.84
CA ASP A 153 -14.22 -7.65 -10.97
C ASP A 153 -14.44 -6.22 -11.49
N PRO A 154 -13.53 -5.68 -12.33
CA PRO A 154 -13.61 -4.29 -12.77
C PRO A 154 -14.83 -3.99 -13.65
N ALA A 155 -15.55 -5.02 -14.13
CA ALA A 155 -16.77 -4.87 -14.90
C ALA A 155 -18.02 -4.77 -14.02
N LYS A 156 -17.89 -4.92 -12.70
CA LYS A 156 -18.97 -4.93 -11.72
C LYS A 156 -18.63 -4.08 -10.52
N ASP A 157 -19.58 -3.27 -10.10
CA ASP A 157 -19.39 -2.43 -8.92
C ASP A 157 -19.47 -3.27 -7.63
N VAL A 158 -18.64 -2.92 -6.66
CA VAL A 158 -18.82 -3.32 -5.26
C VAL A 158 -19.70 -2.26 -4.62
N THR A 159 -20.93 -2.64 -4.28
CA THR A 159 -21.99 -1.66 -3.95
C THR A 159 -21.98 -1.21 -2.49
N ASP A 160 -21.32 -1.96 -1.63
CA ASP A 160 -21.21 -1.65 -0.20
C ASP A 160 -19.88 -2.24 0.31
N VAL A 161 -19.07 -1.41 0.97
CA VAL A 161 -17.80 -1.82 1.60
C VAL A 161 -17.69 -1.11 2.94
N SER A 162 -17.47 -1.88 3.99
CA SER A 162 -17.14 -1.36 5.32
C SER A 162 -15.83 -1.99 5.81
N VAL A 163 -14.93 -1.12 6.30
CA VAL A 163 -13.64 -1.49 6.89
C VAL A 163 -13.70 -1.11 8.36
N LEU A 164 -13.61 -2.11 9.24
CA LEU A 164 -13.70 -1.91 10.69
C LEU A 164 -12.39 -2.35 11.35
N PHE A 165 -11.81 -1.44 12.13
CA PHE A 165 -10.67 -1.73 12.99
C PHE A 165 -11.11 -1.79 14.43
N THR A 166 -10.78 -2.90 15.10
CA THR A 166 -11.07 -3.08 16.52
C THR A 166 -9.81 -3.49 17.26
N TYR A 167 -9.51 -2.78 18.35
CA TYR A 167 -8.48 -3.22 19.29
C TYR A 167 -9.03 -4.33 20.17
N GLU A 168 -8.34 -5.46 20.18
CA GLU A 168 -8.68 -6.61 21.02
C GLU A 168 -7.61 -6.81 22.09
N ASN A 169 -8.04 -6.86 23.35
CA ASN A 169 -7.23 -7.38 24.44
C ASN A 169 -7.56 -8.86 24.59
N ARG A 170 -6.58 -9.74 24.38
CA ARG A 170 -6.73 -11.18 24.59
C ARG A 170 -5.81 -11.66 25.71
#